data_AF-A0ABD4ANB8-F1
#
_entry.id   AF-A0ABD4ANB8-F1
#
_cell.length_a   1.000
_cell.length_b   1.000
_cell.length_c   1.000
_cell.angle_alpha   90.00
_cell.angle_beta   90.00
_cell.angle_gamma   90.00
#
_symmetry.space_group_name_H-M   'P 1'
#
loop_
_entity.id
_entity.type
_entity.pdbx_description
1 polymer ?
#
loop_
_entity_poly.entity_id
_entity_poly.type
_entity_poly.pdbx_seq_one_letter_code
_entity_poly.pdbx_strand_id
1 'polypeptide(L)'
;MPDVKKVPYYQLESGVLYSSKRWKCYSGVVGCVPIDTQQKISFDRLAPNEPPSPPPSKAAAPLAPQKPPAPAPAKPPAKPQPSDKPQDAEQANKLPEFDLQDIPKAMDKMGWPISAKLAREWFASPKHAYNDQLNSVQPIDDRTVSLEWALRFRGALERFNQLVRQAIYTPNAATSARNTLTPVIEKSFAAGQMNAAGIVIDTTPFLTDLLQFHVAWRFQYQSVSSVDTLDGTALTDLTGALANFNFYAAVGKATVTGERYYKYEGKNKIFCLEPVAQITHIYVYIKDSYSFNDDSPSKSQYLGHWNKNGMVLSYVAAANDFFKSSNLNVGNSTIEKWHYLPEGEEVNKPIDKRTSLFRKFMAKDVYWPVHNKTYREWRAAHNRGGDFMVYSRPKLVKLDNPIVLKLDTVCRPIPAEQ
;
A
#
# COMPACT_ATOMS: atom_id res chain seq x y z
N MET A 1 42.15 -1.47 12.53
CA MET A 1 40.86 -0.77 12.38
C MET A 1 40.15 -0.87 13.70
N PRO A 2 39.49 0.19 14.20
CA PRO A 2 38.70 0.05 15.42
C PRO A 2 37.71 -1.10 15.23
N ASP A 3 37.50 -1.88 16.28
CA ASP A 3 36.57 -3.00 16.26
C ASP A 3 35.16 -2.41 16.18
N VAL A 4 34.59 -2.26 14.97
CA VAL A 4 33.23 -1.71 14.80
C VAL A 4 32.25 -2.86 14.90
N LYS A 5 31.26 -2.73 15.79
CA LYS A 5 30.21 -3.72 16.01
C LYS A 5 29.39 -3.89 14.73
N LYS A 6 29.43 -5.09 14.16
CA LYS A 6 28.59 -5.48 13.02
C LYS A 6 27.19 -5.84 13.49
N VAL A 7 26.20 -5.48 12.67
CA VAL A 7 24.79 -5.79 12.92
C VAL A 7 24.26 -6.73 11.83
N PRO A 8 23.26 -7.57 12.14
CA PRO A 8 22.67 -8.44 11.15
C PRO A 8 21.96 -7.64 10.05
N TYR A 9 21.94 -8.16 8.84
CA TYR A 9 21.05 -7.66 7.79
C TYR A 9 20.51 -8.81 6.96
N TYR A 10 19.41 -8.54 6.26
CA TYR A 10 18.75 -9.50 5.40
C TYR A 10 18.83 -9.00 3.96
N GLN A 11 19.24 -9.89 3.05
CA GLN A 11 19.24 -9.64 1.61
C GLN A 11 18.48 -10.74 0.89
N LEU A 12 17.77 -10.35 -0.17
CA LEU A 12 17.10 -11.26 -1.07
C LEU A 12 18.12 -11.99 -1.95
N GLU A 13 18.20 -13.32 -1.83
CA GLU A 13 19.03 -14.17 -2.69
C GLU A 13 18.17 -15.15 -3.50
N SER A 14 18.71 -15.60 -4.64
CA SER A 14 18.13 -16.71 -5.39
C SER A 14 18.31 -18.02 -4.62
N GLY A 15 17.26 -18.84 -4.59
CA GLY A 15 17.25 -20.17 -4.00
C GLY A 15 18.05 -21.19 -4.83
N VAL A 16 18.18 -22.40 -4.29
CA VAL A 16 18.91 -23.52 -4.93
C VAL A 16 18.24 -23.95 -6.24
N LEU A 17 16.92 -23.76 -6.33
CA LEU A 17 16.17 -23.78 -7.59
C LEU A 17 16.02 -22.32 -8.03
N TYR A 18 16.52 -21.97 -9.22
CA TYR A 18 16.57 -20.61 -9.79
C TYR A 18 15.22 -19.85 -9.86
N SER A 19 14.12 -20.46 -9.42
CA SER A 19 12.77 -19.88 -9.39
C SER A 19 12.34 -19.31 -8.04
N SER A 20 12.91 -19.73 -6.90
CA SER A 20 12.50 -19.22 -5.58
C SER A 20 13.47 -18.17 -5.06
N LYS A 21 12.97 -17.10 -4.44
CA LYS A 21 13.81 -16.12 -3.71
C LYS A 21 13.62 -16.30 -2.22
N ARG A 22 14.68 -16.08 -1.43
CA ARG A 22 14.59 -16.14 0.04
C ARG A 22 15.42 -15.04 0.68
N TRP A 23 14.96 -14.54 1.84
CA TRP A 23 15.81 -13.72 2.67
C TRP A 23 16.90 -14.58 3.30
N LYS A 24 18.14 -14.12 3.16
CA LYS A 24 19.28 -14.69 3.86
C LYS A 24 19.76 -13.68 4.90
N CYS A 25 19.88 -14.15 6.13
CA CYS A 25 20.49 -13.40 7.21
C CYS A 25 22.02 -13.44 7.09
N TYR A 26 22.65 -12.28 7.20
CA TYR A 26 24.09 -12.13 7.32
C TYR A 26 24.37 -11.49 8.66
N SER A 27 25.04 -12.21 9.55
CA SER A 27 25.29 -11.80 10.93
C SER A 27 26.73 -12.10 11.35
N GLY A 28 27.12 -11.63 12.54
CA GLY A 28 28.48 -11.78 13.05
C GLY A 28 29.51 -11.15 12.11
N VAL A 29 30.56 -11.90 11.75
CA VAL A 29 31.66 -11.40 10.92
C VAL A 29 31.25 -10.96 9.51
N VAL A 30 30.14 -11.49 8.99
CA VAL A 30 29.58 -11.13 7.67
C VAL A 30 28.42 -10.13 7.77
N GLY A 31 28.10 -9.63 8.98
CA GLY A 31 27.11 -8.56 9.17
C GLY A 31 27.53 -7.24 8.53
N CYS A 32 26.60 -6.29 8.48
CA CYS A 32 26.85 -4.96 7.95
C CYS A 32 27.43 -4.04 9.04
N VAL A 33 28.09 -2.98 8.60
CA VAL A 33 28.68 -1.96 9.45
C VAL A 33 27.79 -0.73 9.42
N PRO A 34 27.17 -0.32 10.55
CA PRO A 34 26.48 0.97 10.65
C PRO A 34 27.46 2.12 10.45
N ILE A 35 27.03 3.19 9.80
CA ILE A 35 27.86 4.34 9.49
C ILE A 35 27.25 5.60 10.10
N ASP A 36 28.02 6.28 10.94
CA ASP A 36 27.74 7.63 11.38
C ASP A 36 28.20 8.63 10.32
N THR A 37 27.26 9.44 9.85
CA THR A 37 27.50 10.47 8.84
C THR A 37 26.54 11.64 9.02
N GLN A 38 26.97 12.83 8.58
CA GLN A 38 26.11 14.01 8.45
C GLN A 38 25.38 14.06 7.10
N GLN A 39 25.78 13.22 6.13
CA GLN A 39 25.10 13.14 4.85
C GLN A 39 23.69 12.55 5.02
N LYS A 40 22.76 13.01 4.19
CA LYS A 40 21.38 12.54 4.13
C LYS A 40 21.07 12.01 2.74
N ILE A 41 19.91 11.35 2.60
CA ILE A 41 19.35 11.02 1.29
C ILE A 41 19.18 12.33 0.51
N SER A 42 19.64 12.33 -0.74
CA SER A 42 19.60 13.50 -1.62
C SER A 42 18.18 13.72 -2.14
N PHE A 43 17.79 14.99 -2.18
CA PHE A 43 16.57 15.51 -2.78
C PHE A 43 16.91 16.53 -3.88
N ASP A 44 18.16 16.53 -4.38
CA ASP A 44 18.64 17.56 -5.30
C ASP A 44 18.16 17.33 -6.74
N ARG A 45 17.78 16.09 -7.08
CA ARG A 45 17.21 15.79 -8.40
C ARG A 45 15.82 16.44 -8.49
N LEU A 46 15.64 17.27 -9.52
CA LEU A 46 14.33 17.83 -9.88
C LEU A 46 13.26 16.74 -9.94
N ALA A 47 12.04 17.09 -9.55
CA ALA A 47 10.97 16.12 -9.59
C ALA A 47 10.57 15.80 -11.05
N PRO A 48 10.00 14.62 -11.33
CA PRO A 48 9.66 14.24 -12.69
C PRO A 48 8.71 15.25 -13.34
N ASN A 49 9.01 15.70 -14.56
CA ASN A 49 8.26 16.72 -15.30
C ASN A 49 8.34 18.14 -14.71
N GLU A 50 9.30 18.43 -13.83
CA GLU A 50 9.61 19.79 -13.43
C GLU A 50 10.59 20.43 -14.44
N PRO A 51 10.31 21.64 -14.96
CA PRO A 51 11.24 22.31 -15.85
C PRO A 51 12.53 22.64 -15.08
N PRO A 52 13.70 22.56 -15.73
CA PRO A 52 14.94 22.99 -15.08
C PRO A 52 14.82 24.45 -14.67
N SER A 53 15.28 24.77 -13.46
CA SER A 53 15.34 26.15 -12.99
C SER A 53 16.05 27.00 -14.04
N PRO A 54 15.52 28.19 -14.39
CA PRO A 54 16.21 29.09 -15.29
C PRO A 54 17.62 29.34 -14.74
N PRO A 55 18.66 29.39 -15.61
CA PRO A 55 20.01 29.66 -15.15
C PRO A 55 19.99 30.93 -14.30
N PRO A 56 20.69 30.95 -13.16
CA PRO A 56 20.69 32.12 -12.30
C PRO A 56 21.04 33.32 -13.17
N SER A 57 20.18 34.35 -13.18
CA SER A 57 20.50 35.60 -13.84
C SER A 57 21.86 36.02 -13.28
N LYS A 58 22.82 36.40 -14.14
CA LYS A 58 24.12 36.94 -13.71
C LYS A 58 23.86 38.19 -12.87
N ALA A 59 23.58 38.01 -11.58
CA ALA A 59 23.60 39.07 -10.61
C ALA A 59 25.05 39.53 -10.51
N ALA A 60 25.25 40.84 -10.59
CA ALA A 60 26.54 41.48 -10.52
C ALA A 60 27.35 40.97 -9.32
N ALA A 61 28.68 40.87 -9.51
CA ALA A 61 29.62 40.43 -8.50
C ALA A 61 29.36 41.11 -7.14
N PRO A 62 29.30 40.37 -6.02
CA PRO A 62 29.24 40.98 -4.71
C PRO A 62 30.52 41.78 -4.45
N LEU A 63 30.38 43.01 -3.98
CA LEU A 63 31.46 43.79 -3.40
C LEU A 63 32.08 43.03 -2.23
N ALA A 64 33.41 43.08 -2.14
CA ALA A 64 34.22 42.36 -1.17
C ALA A 64 33.78 42.60 0.30
N PRO A 65 33.66 41.55 1.14
CA PRO A 65 33.45 41.74 2.57
C PRO A 65 34.73 42.24 3.26
N GLN A 66 34.59 43.25 4.12
CA GLN A 66 35.63 43.66 5.07
C GLN A 66 35.94 42.52 6.07
N LYS A 67 37.23 42.31 6.33
CA LYS A 67 37.78 41.32 7.28
C LYS A 67 37.31 41.57 8.72
N PRO A 68 36.74 40.58 9.42
CA PRO A 68 36.64 40.59 10.88
C PRO A 68 38.00 40.28 11.54
N PRO A 69 38.25 40.69 12.79
CA PRO A 69 39.48 40.36 13.50
C PRO A 69 39.58 38.87 13.86
N ALA A 70 40.82 38.39 13.93
CA ALA A 70 41.17 36.98 14.14
C ALA A 70 40.72 36.44 15.52
N PRO A 71 40.16 35.22 15.60
CA PRO A 71 39.98 34.52 16.86
C PRO A 71 41.31 33.94 17.38
N ALA A 72 41.46 33.94 18.71
CA ALA A 72 42.60 33.36 19.43
C ALA A 72 42.78 31.84 19.17
N PRO A 73 43.99 31.28 19.32
CA PRO A 73 44.25 29.88 18.98
C PRO A 73 43.50 28.93 19.91
N ALA A 74 42.57 28.15 19.35
CA ALA A 74 41.98 27.01 20.02
C ALA A 74 43.01 25.88 20.18
N LYS A 75 43.05 25.26 21.36
CA LYS A 75 43.87 24.07 21.65
C LYS A 75 43.60 22.96 20.62
N PRO A 76 44.62 22.18 20.21
CA PRO A 76 44.43 21.08 19.29
C PRO A 76 43.41 20.07 19.86
N PRO A 77 42.55 19.46 19.04
CA PRO A 77 41.69 18.39 19.50
C PRO A 77 42.55 17.26 20.07
N ALA A 78 42.20 16.81 21.28
CA ALA A 78 42.82 15.67 21.90
C ALA A 78 42.71 14.46 20.96
N LYS A 79 43.82 13.77 20.72
CA LYS A 79 43.82 12.47 20.04
C LYS A 79 42.81 11.57 20.76
N PRO A 80 41.90 10.88 20.03
CA PRO A 80 40.98 9.95 20.66
C PRO A 80 41.78 8.90 21.46
N GLN A 81 41.49 8.79 22.75
CA GLN A 81 41.99 7.69 23.58
C GLN A 81 41.47 6.37 22.99
N PRO A 82 42.30 5.31 22.90
CA PRO A 82 41.83 3.99 22.53
C PRO A 82 40.85 3.52 23.61
N SER A 83 39.58 3.41 23.27
CA SER A 83 38.60 2.68 24.08
C SER A 83 38.62 1.22 23.64
N ASP A 84 38.82 0.29 24.58
CA ASP A 84 38.77 -1.16 24.34
C ASP A 84 37.35 -1.70 24.05
N LYS A 85 36.34 -0.82 23.95
CA LYS A 85 34.98 -1.18 23.58
C LYS A 85 34.78 -1.03 22.07
N PRO A 86 34.17 -2.03 21.40
CA PRO A 86 33.81 -1.91 20.00
C PRO A 86 32.95 -0.68 19.76
N GLN A 87 33.25 0.08 18.71
CA GLN A 87 32.47 1.26 18.33
C GLN A 87 31.15 0.80 17.68
N ASP A 88 30.01 1.44 18.01
CA ASP A 88 28.70 1.02 17.49
C ASP A 88 28.47 1.36 16.01
N ALA A 89 29.27 2.27 15.44
CA ALA A 89 29.21 2.67 14.04
C ALA A 89 30.56 3.21 13.55
N GLU A 90 30.85 3.10 12.26
CA GLU A 90 32.02 3.72 11.64
C GLU A 90 31.73 5.18 11.26
N GLN A 91 32.66 6.10 11.50
CA GLN A 91 32.51 7.49 11.07
C GLN A 91 32.92 7.63 9.60
N ALA A 92 32.03 8.13 8.74
CA ALA A 92 32.35 8.41 7.34
C ALA A 92 31.75 9.75 6.88
N ASN A 93 32.62 10.63 6.39
CA ASN A 93 32.24 11.97 5.92
C ASN A 93 31.83 12.02 4.45
N LYS A 94 32.08 10.94 3.69
CA LYS A 94 31.78 10.88 2.24
C LYS A 94 31.32 9.49 1.82
N LEU A 95 30.01 9.32 1.81
CA LEU A 95 29.27 8.18 1.30
C LEU A 95 28.79 8.42 -0.13
N PRO A 96 28.51 7.34 -0.89
CA PRO A 96 27.86 7.41 -2.19
C PRO A 96 26.53 8.13 -2.08
N GLU A 97 26.33 9.09 -2.97
CA GLU A 97 25.06 9.79 -3.07
C GLU A 97 23.95 8.84 -3.52
N PHE A 98 22.82 8.92 -2.81
CA PHE A 98 21.59 8.21 -3.09
C PHE A 98 20.45 9.22 -3.04
N ASP A 99 19.75 9.36 -4.17
CA ASP A 99 18.56 10.21 -4.27
C ASP A 99 17.32 9.35 -4.04
N LEU A 100 16.29 9.89 -3.37
CA LEU A 100 15.07 9.12 -3.11
C LEU A 100 14.43 8.59 -4.41
N GLN A 101 14.54 9.34 -5.51
CA GLN A 101 14.08 8.96 -6.84
C GLN A 101 14.91 7.83 -7.49
N ASP A 102 15.94 7.28 -6.83
CA ASP A 102 16.64 6.07 -7.27
C ASP A 102 15.88 4.78 -6.94
N ILE A 103 14.94 4.83 -5.99
CA ILE A 103 14.14 3.66 -5.55
C ILE A 103 13.44 2.96 -6.72
N PRO A 104 12.72 3.64 -7.64
CA PRO A 104 12.03 2.95 -8.72
C PRO A 104 12.98 2.18 -9.65
N LYS A 105 14.18 2.70 -9.91
CA LYS A 105 15.20 2.00 -10.72
C LYS A 105 15.76 0.79 -9.96
N ALA A 106 15.89 0.88 -8.64
CA ALA A 106 16.27 -0.24 -7.79
C ALA A 106 15.20 -1.34 -7.81
N MET A 107 13.91 -0.97 -7.72
CA MET A 107 12.77 -1.90 -7.84
C MET A 107 12.77 -2.63 -9.18
N ASP A 108 12.99 -1.96 -10.31
CA ASP A 108 13.12 -2.64 -11.61
C ASP A 108 14.22 -3.71 -11.61
N LYS A 109 15.41 -3.37 -11.07
CA LYS A 109 16.54 -4.31 -10.97
C LYS A 109 16.25 -5.52 -10.07
N MET A 110 15.37 -5.35 -9.09
CA MET A 110 14.89 -6.43 -8.22
C MET A 110 13.84 -7.31 -8.91
N GLY A 111 13.34 -6.91 -10.08
CA GLY A 111 12.24 -7.55 -10.78
C GLY A 111 10.87 -7.16 -10.23
N TRP A 112 10.73 -5.94 -9.70
CA TRP A 112 9.48 -5.39 -9.15
C TRP A 112 8.93 -4.24 -10.01
N PRO A 113 8.52 -4.52 -11.26
CA PRO A 113 8.12 -3.48 -12.21
C PRO A 113 6.81 -2.78 -11.82
N ILE A 114 5.87 -3.43 -11.14
CA ILE A 114 4.61 -2.78 -10.74
C ILE A 114 4.85 -1.82 -9.57
N SER A 115 5.61 -2.25 -8.56
CA SER A 115 6.08 -1.38 -7.47
C SER A 115 6.81 -0.15 -8.02
N ALA A 116 7.70 -0.36 -8.98
CA ALA A 116 8.46 0.72 -9.62
C ALA A 116 7.57 1.70 -10.38
N LYS A 117 6.49 1.23 -11.02
CA LYS A 117 5.52 2.10 -11.70
C LYS A 117 4.75 2.97 -10.71
N LEU A 118 4.22 2.39 -9.64
CA LEU A 118 3.50 3.13 -8.60
C LEU A 118 4.41 4.18 -7.93
N ALA A 119 5.66 3.82 -7.63
CA ALA A 119 6.61 4.75 -7.05
C ALA A 119 6.91 5.93 -8.00
N ARG A 120 7.07 5.67 -9.31
CA ARG A 120 7.24 6.74 -10.32
C ARG A 120 6.03 7.66 -10.41
N GLU A 121 4.83 7.07 -10.40
CA GLU A 121 3.59 7.83 -10.43
C GLU A 121 3.48 8.73 -9.21
N TRP A 122 3.80 8.22 -8.02
CA TRP A 122 3.84 9.02 -6.80
C TRP A 122 4.75 10.23 -6.97
N PHE A 123 6.01 10.04 -7.38
CA PHE A 123 6.97 11.15 -7.60
C PHE A 123 6.50 12.15 -8.67
N ALA A 124 5.87 11.67 -9.74
CA ALA A 124 5.38 12.49 -10.83
C ALA A 124 4.08 13.25 -10.49
N SER A 125 3.34 12.80 -9.47
CA SER A 125 2.05 13.37 -9.11
C SER A 125 2.16 14.74 -8.42
N PRO A 126 1.14 15.61 -8.57
CA PRO A 126 1.03 16.82 -7.76
C PRO A 126 1.09 16.51 -6.27
N LYS A 127 1.53 17.46 -5.44
CA LYS A 127 1.53 17.30 -3.99
C LYS A 127 0.13 16.97 -3.50
N HIS A 128 -0.02 15.79 -2.92
CA HIS A 128 -1.26 15.32 -2.32
C HIS A 128 -0.94 14.40 -1.17
N ALA A 129 -1.66 14.57 -0.06
CA ALA A 129 -1.58 13.68 1.10
C ALA A 129 -2.95 13.01 1.28
N TYR A 130 -2.95 11.69 1.38
CA TYR A 130 -4.18 10.96 1.65
C TYR A 130 -4.74 11.35 3.03
N ASN A 131 -6.05 11.50 3.14
CA ASN A 131 -6.73 12.00 4.33
C ASN A 131 -7.20 10.87 5.29
N ASP A 132 -6.76 9.63 5.05
CA ASP A 132 -7.15 8.43 5.79
C ASP A 132 -8.67 8.12 5.76
N GLN A 133 -9.42 8.74 4.85
CA GLN A 133 -10.84 8.48 4.62
C GLN A 133 -11.04 7.62 3.38
N LEU A 134 -11.30 6.33 3.61
CA LEU A 134 -11.38 5.30 2.56
C LEU A 134 -12.39 5.64 1.44
N ASN A 135 -13.48 6.31 1.76
CA ASN A 135 -14.56 6.63 0.81
C ASN A 135 -14.58 8.10 0.37
N SER A 136 -13.50 8.84 0.61
CA SER A 136 -13.36 10.21 0.13
C SER A 136 -12.85 10.25 -1.31
N VAL A 137 -13.06 11.39 -1.98
CA VAL A 137 -12.51 11.64 -3.32
C VAL A 137 -11.00 11.78 -3.21
N GLN A 138 -10.28 10.95 -3.96
CA GLN A 138 -8.82 10.89 -4.01
C GLN A 138 -8.38 10.82 -5.48
N PRO A 139 -7.13 11.20 -5.82
CA PRO A 139 -6.51 10.78 -7.07
C PRO A 139 -6.55 9.24 -7.18
N ILE A 140 -6.79 8.72 -8.39
CA ILE A 140 -6.96 7.28 -8.63
C ILE A 140 -5.95 6.79 -9.67
N ASP A 141 -5.26 5.69 -9.38
CA ASP A 141 -4.67 4.82 -10.40
C ASP A 141 -5.61 3.62 -10.59
N ASP A 142 -6.14 3.45 -11.80
CA ASP A 142 -6.99 2.30 -12.16
C ASP A 142 -6.36 1.41 -13.26
N ARG A 143 -5.05 1.57 -13.48
CA ARG A 143 -4.35 1.02 -14.67
C ARG A 143 -3.12 0.21 -14.32
N THR A 144 -2.43 0.54 -13.24
CA THR A 144 -1.13 -0.06 -12.92
C THR A 144 -1.30 -1.46 -12.34
N VAL A 145 -2.24 -1.63 -11.40
CA VAL A 145 -2.53 -2.91 -10.76
C VAL A 145 -3.76 -3.57 -11.38
N SER A 146 -3.56 -4.76 -11.98
CA SER A 146 -4.67 -5.59 -12.45
C SER A 146 -4.97 -6.74 -11.50
N LEU A 147 -6.24 -7.14 -11.44
CA LEU A 147 -6.65 -8.31 -10.67
C LEU A 147 -5.93 -9.58 -11.17
N GLU A 148 -5.79 -9.74 -12.49
CA GLU A 148 -5.08 -10.89 -13.08
C GLU A 148 -3.62 -10.97 -12.61
N TRP A 149 -2.90 -9.84 -12.59
CA TRP A 149 -1.53 -9.79 -12.11
C TRP A 149 -1.44 -10.18 -10.63
N ALA A 150 -2.30 -9.62 -9.77
CA ALA A 150 -2.31 -9.93 -8.35
C ALA A 150 -2.60 -11.41 -8.06
N LEU A 151 -3.45 -12.05 -8.87
CA LEU A 151 -3.79 -13.48 -8.72
C LEU A 151 -2.69 -14.44 -9.17
N ARG A 152 -1.56 -13.95 -9.73
CA ARG A 152 -0.38 -14.79 -9.99
C ARG A 152 0.40 -15.12 -8.72
N PHE A 153 0.15 -14.39 -7.64
CA PHE A 153 0.76 -14.62 -6.33
C PHE A 153 -0.12 -15.58 -5.52
N ARG A 154 0.47 -16.67 -5.05
CA ARG A 154 -0.27 -17.79 -4.43
C ARG A 154 -1.13 -17.35 -3.24
N GLY A 155 -0.59 -16.57 -2.30
CA GLY A 155 -1.35 -16.15 -1.12
C GLY A 155 -2.52 -15.22 -1.49
N ALA A 156 -2.32 -14.28 -2.43
CA ALA A 156 -3.41 -13.47 -2.96
C ALA A 156 -4.49 -14.31 -3.67
N LEU A 157 -4.11 -15.32 -4.45
CA LEU A 157 -5.05 -16.25 -5.06
C LEU A 157 -5.86 -17.05 -4.01
N GLU A 158 -5.22 -17.51 -2.95
CA GLU A 158 -5.88 -18.20 -1.83
C GLU A 158 -6.92 -17.29 -1.16
N ARG A 159 -6.57 -16.03 -0.88
CA ARG A 159 -7.51 -15.04 -0.32
C ARG A 159 -8.64 -14.71 -1.28
N PHE A 160 -8.37 -14.53 -2.57
CA PHE A 160 -9.42 -14.34 -3.57
C PHE A 160 -10.41 -15.52 -3.59
N ASN A 161 -9.90 -16.76 -3.53
CA ASN A 161 -10.75 -17.94 -3.47
C ASN A 161 -11.59 -18.00 -2.18
N GLN A 162 -11.03 -17.60 -1.04
CA GLN A 162 -11.77 -17.46 0.22
C GLN A 162 -12.92 -16.45 0.07
N LEU A 163 -12.69 -15.30 -0.58
CA LEU A 163 -13.74 -14.32 -0.84
C LEU A 163 -14.91 -14.94 -1.62
N VAL A 164 -14.62 -15.44 -2.82
CA VAL A 164 -15.66 -15.83 -3.79
C VAL A 164 -16.35 -17.16 -3.45
N ARG A 165 -15.73 -18.02 -2.65
CA ARG A 165 -16.29 -19.33 -2.27
C ARG A 165 -16.88 -19.38 -0.87
N GLN A 166 -16.48 -18.47 0.03
CA GLN A 166 -16.85 -18.55 1.45
C GLN A 166 -17.32 -17.21 1.99
N ALA A 167 -16.50 -16.16 1.93
CA ALA A 167 -16.77 -14.91 2.64
C ALA A 167 -18.07 -14.22 2.18
N ILE A 168 -18.39 -14.28 0.88
CA ILE A 168 -19.64 -13.72 0.34
C ILE A 168 -20.92 -14.44 0.80
N TYR A 169 -20.82 -15.65 1.36
CA TYR A 169 -21.95 -16.45 1.85
C TYR A 169 -22.13 -16.38 3.37
N THR A 170 -21.33 -15.56 4.06
CA THR A 170 -21.46 -15.39 5.51
C THR A 170 -22.73 -14.60 5.87
N PRO A 171 -23.29 -14.77 7.09
CA PRO A 171 -24.43 -13.98 7.55
C PRO A 171 -24.20 -12.46 7.48
N ASN A 172 -22.98 -12.00 7.79
CA ASN A 172 -22.63 -10.58 7.72
C ASN A 172 -22.64 -10.07 6.27
N ALA A 173 -22.12 -10.86 5.32
CA ALA A 173 -22.19 -10.53 3.90
C ALA A 173 -23.66 -10.48 3.41
N ALA A 174 -24.49 -11.42 3.85
CA ALA A 174 -25.91 -11.43 3.53
C ALA A 174 -26.62 -10.17 4.05
N THR A 175 -26.36 -9.76 5.29
CA THR A 175 -26.88 -8.51 5.87
C THR A 175 -26.42 -7.29 5.08
N SER A 176 -25.12 -7.17 4.77
CA SER A 176 -24.63 -6.03 3.98
C SER A 176 -25.22 -6.01 2.57
N ALA A 177 -25.39 -7.18 1.94
CA ALA A 177 -25.99 -7.27 0.61
C ALA A 177 -27.47 -6.88 0.63
N ARG A 178 -28.23 -7.25 1.68
CA ARG A 178 -29.60 -6.75 1.88
C ARG A 178 -29.62 -5.23 1.97
N ASN A 179 -28.78 -4.64 2.81
CA ASN A 179 -28.70 -3.18 2.98
C ASN A 179 -28.37 -2.46 1.66
N THR A 180 -27.50 -3.04 0.83
CA THR A 180 -27.19 -2.53 -0.51
C THR A 180 -28.40 -2.61 -1.46
N LEU A 181 -29.18 -3.69 -1.40
CA LEU A 181 -30.26 -3.95 -2.36
C LEU A 181 -31.60 -3.28 -1.98
N THR A 182 -31.90 -3.15 -0.68
CA THR A 182 -33.17 -2.58 -0.18
C THR A 182 -33.53 -1.24 -0.84
N PRO A 183 -32.68 -0.19 -0.83
CA PRO A 183 -33.06 1.11 -1.41
C PRO A 183 -33.29 1.03 -2.93
N VAL A 184 -32.61 0.12 -3.62
CA VAL A 184 -32.79 -0.11 -5.06
C VAL A 184 -34.14 -0.78 -5.32
N ILE A 185 -34.49 -1.78 -4.51
CA ILE A 185 -35.76 -2.52 -4.61
C ILE A 185 -36.94 -1.60 -4.29
N GLU A 186 -36.87 -0.86 -3.19
CA GLU A 186 -37.91 0.10 -2.79
C GLU A 186 -38.16 1.14 -3.88
N LYS A 187 -37.09 1.76 -4.39
CA LYS A 187 -37.18 2.75 -5.46
C LYS A 187 -37.77 2.16 -6.74
N SER A 188 -37.30 0.98 -7.15
CA SER A 188 -37.77 0.32 -8.38
C SER A 188 -39.24 -0.11 -8.25
N PHE A 189 -39.63 -0.63 -7.09
CA PHE A 189 -40.99 -1.05 -6.82
C PHE A 189 -41.95 0.14 -6.78
N ALA A 190 -41.59 1.22 -6.06
CA ALA A 190 -42.36 2.44 -6.01
C ALA A 190 -42.59 3.03 -7.42
N ALA A 191 -41.54 3.05 -8.25
CA ALA A 191 -41.59 3.50 -9.64
C ALA A 191 -42.36 2.55 -10.59
N GLY A 192 -42.85 1.40 -10.11
CA GLY A 192 -43.59 0.43 -10.92
C GLY A 192 -42.72 -0.33 -11.93
N GLN A 193 -41.40 -0.39 -11.72
CA GLN A 193 -40.43 -1.02 -12.62
C GLN A 193 -40.35 -2.55 -12.45
N MET A 194 -41.42 -3.17 -11.97
CA MET A 194 -41.51 -4.62 -11.78
C MET A 194 -42.32 -5.23 -12.92
N ASN A 195 -41.73 -6.18 -13.66
CA ASN A 195 -42.41 -6.90 -14.74
C ASN A 195 -42.73 -8.36 -14.34
N ALA A 196 -43.19 -9.18 -15.29
CA ALA A 196 -43.48 -10.59 -15.04
C ALA A 196 -42.27 -11.35 -14.48
N ALA A 197 -41.05 -11.06 -14.95
CA ALA A 197 -39.80 -11.67 -14.50
C ALA A 197 -39.24 -11.07 -13.19
N GLY A 198 -39.88 -10.03 -12.63
CA GLY A 198 -39.46 -9.36 -11.40
C GLY A 198 -38.71 -8.05 -11.67
N ILE A 199 -37.82 -7.67 -10.75
CA ILE A 199 -36.92 -6.52 -10.90
C ILE A 199 -35.53 -7.04 -11.26
N VAL A 200 -34.98 -6.57 -12.38
CA VAL A 200 -33.62 -6.93 -12.82
C VAL A 200 -32.66 -5.83 -12.43
N ILE A 201 -31.56 -6.21 -11.77
CA ILE A 201 -30.50 -5.30 -11.33
C ILE A 201 -29.23 -5.67 -12.09
N ASP A 202 -28.70 -4.73 -12.88
CA ASP A 202 -27.39 -4.81 -13.54
C ASP A 202 -26.59 -3.56 -13.18
N THR A 203 -25.45 -3.75 -12.51
CA THR A 203 -24.62 -2.65 -12.01
C THR A 203 -23.51 -2.23 -12.97
N THR A 204 -23.42 -2.84 -14.16
CA THR A 204 -22.44 -2.49 -15.20
C THR A 204 -22.37 -0.99 -15.50
N PRO A 205 -23.50 -0.25 -15.63
CA PRO A 205 -23.46 1.18 -15.95
C PRO A 205 -22.78 2.04 -14.88
N PHE A 206 -22.68 1.57 -13.63
CA PHE A 206 -22.08 2.32 -12.52
C PHE A 206 -20.55 2.23 -12.47
N LEU A 207 -19.94 1.36 -13.30
CA LEU A 207 -18.48 1.17 -13.31
C LEU A 207 -17.70 2.37 -13.85
N THR A 208 -18.37 3.38 -14.41
CA THR A 208 -17.73 4.63 -14.87
C THR A 208 -17.19 5.48 -13.73
N ASP A 209 -17.73 5.32 -12.52
CA ASP A 209 -17.25 5.97 -11.30
C ASP A 209 -16.94 4.90 -10.25
N LEU A 210 -15.67 4.49 -10.18
CA LEU A 210 -15.22 3.40 -9.30
C LEU A 210 -15.42 3.71 -7.81
N LEU A 211 -15.35 4.98 -7.41
CA LEU A 211 -15.56 5.37 -6.01
C LEU A 211 -17.03 5.23 -5.65
N GLN A 212 -17.93 5.81 -6.45
CA GLN A 212 -19.37 5.70 -6.20
C GLN A 212 -19.85 4.26 -6.33
N PHE A 213 -19.32 3.51 -7.30
CA PHE A 213 -19.57 2.08 -7.43
C PHE A 213 -19.19 1.32 -6.15
N HIS A 214 -17.99 1.57 -5.61
CA HIS A 214 -17.54 0.97 -4.36
C HIS A 214 -18.44 1.32 -3.18
N VAL A 215 -18.81 2.59 -3.04
CA VAL A 215 -19.65 3.05 -1.92
C VAL A 215 -21.05 2.45 -2.00
N ALA A 216 -21.65 2.40 -3.20
CA ALA A 216 -23.02 1.97 -3.39
C ALA A 216 -23.21 0.45 -3.37
N TRP A 217 -22.30 -0.30 -4.00
CA TRP A 217 -22.56 -1.71 -4.36
C TRP A 217 -21.72 -2.73 -3.61
N ARG A 218 -20.67 -2.31 -2.89
CA ARG A 218 -19.82 -3.21 -2.09
C ARG A 218 -20.61 -3.78 -0.92
N PHE A 219 -20.59 -5.11 -0.78
CA PHE A 219 -21.21 -5.80 0.35
C PHE A 219 -20.26 -6.70 1.13
N GLN A 220 -19.07 -7.00 0.60
CA GLN A 220 -18.09 -7.83 1.30
C GLN A 220 -16.66 -7.47 0.88
N TYR A 221 -15.71 -7.80 1.73
CA TYR A 221 -14.28 -7.76 1.41
C TYR A 221 -13.54 -8.97 1.99
N GLN A 222 -12.33 -9.19 1.51
CA GLN A 222 -11.38 -10.15 2.04
C GLN A 222 -10.01 -9.50 2.09
N SER A 223 -9.46 -9.43 3.29
CA SER A 223 -8.12 -8.90 3.53
C SER A 223 -7.06 -9.83 2.97
N VAL A 224 -6.06 -9.21 2.36
CA VAL A 224 -4.78 -9.81 1.96
C VAL A 224 -3.72 -9.14 2.82
N SER A 225 -3.20 -9.90 3.77
CA SER A 225 -2.11 -9.42 4.59
C SER A 225 -0.81 -9.48 3.81
N SER A 226 0.19 -8.74 4.28
CA SER A 226 1.49 -8.65 3.63
C SER A 226 2.25 -9.98 3.72
N VAL A 227 1.86 -10.91 4.61
CA VAL A 227 2.37 -12.29 4.57
C VAL A 227 1.79 -13.08 3.41
N ASP A 228 0.55 -12.79 3.01
CA ASP A 228 -0.08 -13.41 1.83
C ASP A 228 0.51 -12.88 0.51
N THR A 229 1.29 -11.78 0.55
CA THR A 229 1.97 -11.23 -0.63
C THR A 229 3.40 -11.76 -0.81
N LEU A 230 3.90 -12.57 0.13
CA LEU A 230 5.25 -13.13 0.07
C LEU A 230 5.34 -14.35 -0.87
N ASP A 231 6.55 -14.60 -1.36
CA ASP A 231 6.93 -15.89 -1.93
C ASP A 231 7.85 -16.62 -0.95
N GLY A 232 7.28 -17.57 -0.20
CA GLY A 232 7.95 -18.15 0.98
C GLY A 232 8.16 -17.07 2.04
N THR A 233 9.40 -16.68 2.29
CA THR A 233 9.72 -15.55 3.18
C THR A 233 10.05 -14.26 2.44
N ALA A 234 10.24 -14.32 1.12
CA ALA A 234 10.72 -13.21 0.32
C ALA A 234 9.64 -12.17 0.01
N LEU A 235 10.01 -10.89 0.09
CA LEU A 235 9.20 -9.81 -0.47
C LEU A 235 9.07 -9.97 -2.00
N THR A 236 7.90 -9.63 -2.51
CA THR A 236 7.61 -9.69 -3.95
C THR A 236 7.24 -8.32 -4.51
N ASP A 237 7.05 -8.25 -5.83
CA ASP A 237 6.48 -7.07 -6.48
C ASP A 237 5.07 -6.73 -5.94
N LEU A 238 4.28 -7.75 -5.54
CA LEU A 238 2.99 -7.51 -4.90
C LEU A 238 3.18 -6.85 -3.53
N THR A 239 4.17 -7.27 -2.77
CA THR A 239 4.45 -6.66 -1.46
C THR A 239 4.92 -5.22 -1.58
N GLY A 240 5.80 -4.92 -2.53
CA GLY A 240 6.27 -3.55 -2.77
C GLY A 240 5.21 -2.62 -3.37
N ALA A 241 4.21 -3.17 -4.05
CA ALA A 241 3.14 -2.42 -4.67
C ALA A 241 1.99 -2.09 -3.72
N LEU A 242 1.55 -3.08 -2.93
CA LEU A 242 0.29 -3.00 -2.16
C LEU A 242 0.44 -3.33 -0.67
N ALA A 243 1.54 -3.96 -0.24
CA ALA A 243 1.68 -4.47 1.13
C ALA A 243 0.42 -5.22 1.64
N ASN A 244 -0.38 -4.60 2.54
CA ASN A 244 -1.70 -5.07 2.93
C ASN A 244 -2.76 -4.43 2.03
N PHE A 245 -3.62 -5.23 1.41
CA PHE A 245 -4.73 -4.71 0.61
C PHE A 245 -6.00 -5.55 0.79
N ASN A 246 -7.10 -5.14 0.16
CA ASN A 246 -8.35 -5.88 0.19
C ASN A 246 -8.82 -6.25 -1.21
N PHE A 247 -9.34 -7.47 -1.35
CA PHE A 247 -10.30 -7.77 -2.40
C PHE A 247 -11.69 -7.34 -1.94
N TYR A 248 -12.45 -6.70 -2.82
CA TYR A 248 -13.82 -6.29 -2.56
C TYR A 248 -14.78 -7.04 -3.46
N ALA A 249 -15.93 -7.43 -2.93
CA ALA A 249 -17.06 -7.96 -3.68
C ALA A 249 -18.19 -6.92 -3.68
N ALA A 250 -18.69 -6.63 -4.89
CA ALA A 250 -19.85 -5.78 -5.12
C ALA A 250 -20.93 -6.53 -5.91
N VAL A 251 -22.19 -6.15 -5.73
CA VAL A 251 -23.30 -6.71 -6.51
C VAL A 251 -23.06 -6.43 -8.00
N GLY A 252 -23.09 -7.47 -8.83
CA GLY A 252 -22.97 -7.36 -10.29
C GLY A 252 -24.32 -7.47 -10.98
N LYS A 253 -24.92 -8.65 -10.90
CA LYS A 253 -26.24 -8.94 -11.47
C LYS A 253 -27.10 -9.65 -10.45
N ALA A 254 -28.33 -9.14 -10.27
CA ALA A 254 -29.31 -9.75 -9.40
C ALA A 254 -30.71 -9.71 -10.02
N THR A 255 -31.56 -10.66 -9.64
CA THR A 255 -32.99 -10.65 -9.96
C THR A 255 -33.78 -10.70 -8.67
N VAL A 256 -34.81 -9.87 -8.56
CA VAL A 256 -35.69 -9.82 -7.40
C VAL A 256 -37.08 -10.27 -7.81
N THR A 257 -37.47 -11.43 -7.29
CA THR A 257 -38.81 -12.00 -7.43
C THR A 257 -39.49 -11.99 -6.06
N GLY A 258 -40.67 -12.57 -5.93
CA GLY A 258 -41.36 -12.63 -4.65
C GLY A 258 -42.86 -12.80 -4.77
N GLU A 259 -43.48 -13.16 -3.65
CA GLU A 259 -44.92 -13.24 -3.53
C GLU A 259 -45.53 -11.84 -3.60
N ARG A 260 -46.66 -11.73 -4.30
CA ARG A 260 -47.32 -10.46 -4.58
C ARG A 260 -48.73 -10.54 -4.05
N TYR A 261 -49.15 -9.54 -3.28
CA TYR A 261 -50.49 -9.52 -2.72
C TYR A 261 -51.02 -8.10 -2.56
N TYR A 262 -52.33 -8.01 -2.42
CA TYR A 262 -53.01 -6.77 -2.06
C TYR A 262 -53.37 -6.80 -0.59
N LYS A 263 -52.93 -5.77 0.13
CA LYS A 263 -53.43 -5.46 1.46
C LYS A 263 -54.57 -4.46 1.31
N TYR A 264 -55.69 -4.74 1.96
CA TYR A 264 -56.86 -3.88 1.96
C TYR A 264 -56.97 -3.19 3.32
N GLU A 265 -56.86 -1.86 3.32
CA GLU A 265 -57.03 -1.03 4.52
C GLU A 265 -58.20 -0.07 4.29
N GLY A 266 -59.40 -0.50 4.67
CA GLY A 266 -60.64 0.21 4.34
C GLY A 266 -60.87 0.24 2.83
N LYS A 267 -60.91 1.45 2.24
CA LYS A 267 -61.04 1.65 0.78
C LYS A 267 -59.69 1.66 0.05
N ASN A 268 -58.57 1.67 0.78
CA ASN A 268 -57.25 1.75 0.18
C ASN A 268 -56.77 0.36 -0.27
N LYS A 269 -56.33 0.27 -1.52
CA LYS A 269 -55.70 -0.92 -2.09
C LYS A 269 -54.18 -0.71 -2.12
N ILE A 270 -53.46 -1.47 -1.31
CA ILE A 270 -52.01 -1.40 -1.18
C ILE A 270 -51.42 -2.64 -1.85
N PHE A 271 -50.54 -2.45 -2.83
CA PHE A 271 -49.83 -3.53 -3.50
C PHE A 271 -48.51 -3.81 -2.78
N CYS A 272 -48.32 -5.04 -2.33
CA CYS A 272 -47.14 -5.47 -1.58
C CYS A 272 -46.38 -6.59 -2.30
N LEU A 273 -45.08 -6.62 -2.07
CA LEU A 273 -44.13 -7.62 -2.53
C LEU A 273 -43.34 -8.13 -1.33
N GLU A 274 -43.22 -9.45 -1.20
CA GLU A 274 -42.26 -10.11 -0.32
C GLU A 274 -41.00 -10.50 -1.13
N PRO A 275 -40.00 -9.62 -1.22
CA PRO A 275 -38.91 -9.77 -2.16
C PRO A 275 -37.92 -10.89 -1.76
N VAL A 276 -37.54 -11.66 -2.77
CA VAL A 276 -36.42 -12.60 -2.74
C VAL A 276 -35.43 -12.18 -3.82
N ALA A 277 -34.30 -11.62 -3.40
CA ALA A 277 -33.21 -11.27 -4.31
C ALA A 277 -32.29 -12.47 -4.53
N GLN A 278 -31.91 -12.71 -5.78
CA GLN A 278 -30.93 -13.70 -6.19
C GLN A 278 -29.77 -13.00 -6.89
N ILE A 279 -28.64 -12.88 -6.21
CA ILE A 279 -27.41 -12.35 -6.81
C ILE A 279 -26.73 -13.49 -7.56
N THR A 280 -26.60 -13.36 -8.87
CA THR A 280 -26.02 -14.39 -9.75
C THR A 280 -24.60 -14.07 -10.19
N HIS A 281 -24.26 -12.77 -10.23
CA HIS A 281 -22.92 -12.30 -10.56
C HIS A 281 -22.49 -11.22 -9.57
N ILE A 282 -21.21 -11.24 -9.24
CA ILE A 282 -20.56 -10.20 -8.44
C ILE A 282 -19.42 -9.57 -9.24
N TYR A 283 -19.07 -8.34 -8.89
CA TYR A 283 -17.80 -7.76 -9.28
C TYR A 283 -16.77 -7.98 -8.18
N VAL A 284 -15.57 -8.40 -8.57
CA VAL A 284 -14.41 -8.48 -7.66
C VAL A 284 -13.31 -7.55 -8.15
N TYR A 285 -12.71 -6.79 -7.23
CA TYR A 285 -11.65 -5.83 -7.52
C TYR A 285 -10.75 -5.61 -6.30
N ILE A 286 -9.61 -4.97 -6.55
CA ILE A 286 -8.66 -4.49 -5.54
C ILE A 286 -8.94 -3.01 -5.33
N LYS A 287 -8.88 -2.57 -4.07
CA LYS A 287 -8.79 -1.16 -3.72
C LYS A 287 -7.80 -1.02 -2.55
N ASP A 288 -6.86 -0.10 -2.69
CA ASP A 288 -5.80 0.14 -1.71
C ASP A 288 -5.30 1.59 -1.76
N SER A 289 -4.75 2.10 -0.67
CA SER A 289 -4.15 3.45 -0.63
C SER A 289 -2.63 3.36 -0.78
N TYR A 290 -2.09 3.95 -1.86
CA TYR A 290 -0.65 4.14 -2.00
C TYR A 290 -0.25 5.46 -1.33
N SER A 291 0.07 5.39 -0.04
CA SER A 291 0.36 6.56 0.79
C SER A 291 1.56 6.36 1.73
N PHE A 292 2.17 7.48 2.14
CA PHE A 292 3.27 7.51 3.10
C PHE A 292 2.88 8.26 4.38
N ASN A 293 1.68 7.95 4.89
CA ASN A 293 1.17 8.44 6.17
C ASN A 293 1.73 7.59 7.34
N ASP A 294 1.73 8.13 8.55
CA ASP A 294 2.09 7.39 9.76
C ASP A 294 0.95 7.49 10.77
N ASP A 295 0.71 6.44 11.55
CA ASP A 295 -0.28 6.43 12.65
C ASP A 295 0.04 7.44 13.76
N SER A 296 1.31 7.79 13.91
CA SER A 296 1.77 8.76 14.89
C SER A 296 2.88 9.64 14.31
N PRO A 297 2.88 10.95 14.60
CA PRO A 297 3.99 11.85 14.26
C PRO A 297 5.34 11.40 14.85
N SER A 298 5.33 10.63 15.94
CA SER A 298 6.54 10.21 16.67
C SER A 298 7.20 8.94 16.15
N LYS A 299 6.53 8.16 15.29
CA LYS A 299 7.05 6.89 14.76
C LYS A 299 6.77 6.83 13.26
N SER A 300 7.84 6.83 12.46
CA SER A 300 7.70 6.67 11.02
C SER A 300 7.95 5.23 10.59
N GLN A 301 7.08 4.69 9.74
CA GLN A 301 7.25 3.34 9.22
C GLN A 301 8.55 3.23 8.43
N TYR A 302 9.33 2.20 8.77
CA TYR A 302 10.53 1.81 8.05
C TYR A 302 10.19 1.06 6.76
N LEU A 303 10.82 1.45 5.64
CA LEU A 303 10.56 0.93 4.30
C LEU A 303 11.76 0.17 3.70
N GLY A 304 12.83 -0.02 4.46
CA GLY A 304 14.03 -0.70 4.00
C GLY A 304 15.28 0.17 3.99
N HIS A 305 16.43 -0.47 3.84
CA HIS A 305 17.68 0.17 3.49
C HIS A 305 17.88 0.04 1.99
N TRP A 306 17.96 1.16 1.28
CA TRP A 306 17.96 1.20 -0.17
C TRP A 306 19.28 1.72 -0.74
N ASN A 307 19.62 1.23 -1.92
CA ASN A 307 20.62 1.86 -2.77
C ASN A 307 20.19 1.78 -4.24
N LYS A 308 21.05 2.24 -5.16
CA LYS A 308 20.75 2.28 -6.61
C LYS A 308 20.54 0.90 -7.26
N ASN A 309 20.76 -0.19 -6.54
CA ASN A 309 20.69 -1.56 -7.04
C ASN A 309 19.61 -2.42 -6.36
N GLY A 310 19.13 -2.04 -5.19
CA GLY A 310 18.08 -2.79 -4.50
C GLY A 310 17.94 -2.41 -3.03
N MET A 311 17.34 -3.32 -2.28
CA MET A 311 17.00 -3.14 -0.87
C MET A 311 17.53 -4.27 0.00
N VAL A 312 17.85 -3.94 1.25
CA VAL A 312 18.12 -4.87 2.35
C VAL A 312 17.31 -4.44 3.59
N LEU A 313 17.15 -5.35 4.54
CA LEU A 313 16.50 -5.06 5.83
C LEU A 313 17.54 -5.10 6.96
N SER A 314 17.53 -4.10 7.84
CA SER A 314 18.50 -4.00 8.94
C SER A 314 18.16 -4.85 10.18
N TYR A 315 16.91 -5.33 10.33
CA TYR A 315 16.46 -6.16 11.45
C TYR A 315 15.03 -6.69 11.22
N VAL A 316 14.53 -7.47 12.18
CA VAL A 316 13.25 -8.22 12.07
C VAL A 316 12.05 -7.49 12.63
N ALA A 317 12.22 -6.72 13.71
CA ALA A 317 11.12 -5.91 14.21
C ALA A 317 10.70 -4.83 13.18
N ALA A 318 11.56 -4.46 12.23
CA ALA A 318 11.22 -3.62 11.06
C ALA A 318 10.33 -4.33 10.09
N ALA A 319 10.60 -5.62 9.82
CA ALA A 319 9.70 -6.44 9.04
C ALA A 319 8.34 -6.45 9.75
N ASN A 320 8.31 -6.73 11.06
CA ASN A 320 7.05 -6.69 11.81
C ASN A 320 6.34 -5.33 11.74
N ASP A 321 7.04 -4.19 11.85
CA ASP A 321 6.42 -2.87 11.66
C ASP A 321 5.95 -2.67 10.21
N PHE A 322 6.79 -2.95 9.20
CA PHE A 322 6.47 -2.90 7.77
C PHE A 322 5.24 -3.76 7.41
N PHE A 323 5.08 -4.91 8.05
CA PHE A 323 3.99 -5.88 7.87
C PHE A 323 2.76 -5.58 8.75
N LYS A 324 2.90 -4.85 9.87
CA LYS A 324 1.81 -4.50 10.80
C LYS A 324 1.19 -3.12 10.55
N SER A 325 1.92 -2.15 10.01
CA SER A 325 1.51 -0.74 10.00
C SER A 325 0.99 -0.23 8.65
N SER A 326 0.52 -1.09 7.75
CA SER A 326 -0.13 -0.60 6.53
C SER A 326 -1.51 -0.04 6.89
N ASN A 327 -1.64 1.28 6.82
CA ASN A 327 -2.76 2.10 7.27
C ASN A 327 -4.06 1.94 6.47
N LEU A 328 -4.57 0.73 6.41
CA LEU A 328 -6.01 0.50 6.29
C LEU A 328 -6.50 -0.02 7.63
N ASN A 329 -7.59 0.57 8.14
CA ASN A 329 -8.39 -0.01 9.21
C ASN A 329 -8.93 -1.37 8.76
N VAL A 330 -8.09 -2.40 8.81
CA VAL A 330 -8.41 -3.78 8.54
C VAL A 330 -8.93 -4.35 9.84
N GLY A 331 -10.24 -4.57 9.90
CA GLY A 331 -10.91 -5.10 11.07
C GLY A 331 -10.20 -6.32 11.66
N ASN A 332 -9.85 -6.21 12.94
CA ASN A 332 -9.64 -7.27 13.94
C ASN A 332 -8.91 -8.55 13.51
N SER A 333 -7.96 -8.50 12.59
CA SER A 333 -7.03 -9.61 12.40
C SER A 333 -6.01 -9.58 13.53
N THR A 334 -6.16 -10.47 14.50
CA THR A 334 -5.12 -10.82 15.47
C THR A 334 -3.90 -11.33 14.70
N ILE A 335 -2.99 -10.42 14.37
CA ILE A 335 -1.72 -10.77 13.73
C ILE A 335 -0.91 -11.52 14.78
N GLU A 336 -0.92 -12.85 14.68
CA GLU A 336 0.00 -13.71 15.41
C GLU A 336 1.42 -13.19 15.24
N LYS A 337 2.15 -13.10 16.35
CA LYS A 337 3.51 -12.57 16.41
C LYS A 337 4.43 -13.52 15.60
N TRP A 338 4.76 -13.17 14.37
CA TRP A 338 5.56 -14.04 13.51
C TRP A 338 7.05 -14.04 13.90
N HIS A 339 7.58 -15.22 14.22
CA HIS A 339 8.96 -15.52 14.62
C HIS A 339 9.80 -16.11 13.46
N TYR A 340 9.71 -15.59 12.23
CA TYR A 340 10.38 -16.20 11.06
C TYR A 340 11.76 -15.61 10.70
N LEU A 341 12.22 -14.56 11.39
CA LEU A 341 13.57 -14.00 11.28
C LEU A 341 14.07 -13.66 12.71
N PRO A 342 15.37 -13.68 13.03
CA PRO A 342 15.86 -13.41 14.40
C PRO A 342 15.79 -11.93 14.85
N GLU A 343 15.39 -11.71 16.11
CA GLU A 343 15.11 -10.40 16.74
C GLU A 343 16.29 -9.40 16.73
N GLY A 344 15.99 -8.09 16.71
CA GLY A 344 16.96 -6.98 16.74
C GLY A 344 16.30 -5.60 16.78
N GLU A 345 17.09 -4.52 16.85
CA GLU A 345 16.62 -3.12 16.81
C GLU A 345 16.88 -2.45 15.45
N GLU A 346 16.14 -1.38 15.16
CA GLU A 346 16.34 -0.58 13.95
C GLU A 346 17.67 0.12 13.89
N VAL A 347 18.40 -0.15 12.81
CA VAL A 347 19.53 0.68 12.43
C VAL A 347 19.00 1.87 11.64
N ASN A 348 18.79 3.01 12.29
CA ASN A 348 18.37 4.25 11.62
C ASN A 348 19.59 5.03 11.05
N LYS A 349 20.55 4.31 10.46
CA LYS A 349 21.81 4.84 9.94
C LYS A 349 22.15 4.15 8.63
N PRO A 350 22.87 4.79 7.70
CA PRO A 350 23.40 4.09 6.53
C PRO A 350 24.23 2.88 6.96
N ILE A 351 24.19 1.82 6.14
CA ILE A 351 24.92 0.58 6.42
C ILE A 351 25.83 0.23 5.24
N ASP A 352 27.00 -0.34 5.53
CA ASP A 352 27.91 -0.94 4.55
C ASP A 352 27.92 -2.46 4.70
N LYS A 353 27.55 -3.19 3.64
CA LYS A 353 27.52 -4.66 3.62
C LYS A 353 28.87 -5.33 3.35
N ARG A 354 30.01 -4.67 3.54
CA ARG A 354 31.35 -5.27 3.36
C ARG A 354 31.53 -6.56 4.16
N THR A 355 31.56 -7.67 3.43
CA THR A 355 31.77 -9.03 3.95
C THR A 355 33.26 -9.34 4.09
N SER A 356 33.94 -8.77 5.09
CA SER A 356 35.27 -9.16 5.65
C SER A 356 36.06 -7.92 6.10
N LEU A 357 36.95 -8.10 7.09
CA LEU A 357 37.91 -7.10 7.57
C LEU A 357 38.84 -6.57 6.46
N PHE A 358 39.05 -7.34 5.39
CA PHE A 358 39.96 -6.98 4.30
C PHE A 358 39.25 -6.43 3.05
N ARG A 359 37.92 -6.50 2.98
CA ARG A 359 37.16 -5.99 1.83
C ARG A 359 37.12 -4.46 1.90
N LYS A 360 37.60 -3.81 0.84
CA LYS A 360 37.60 -2.35 0.72
C LYS A 360 36.17 -1.81 0.63
N PHE A 361 35.97 -0.60 1.14
CA PHE A 361 34.73 0.17 0.99
C PHE A 361 34.35 0.30 -0.49
N MET A 362 33.09 0.04 -0.81
CA MET A 362 32.57 0.05 -2.18
C MET A 362 31.23 0.75 -2.23
N ALA A 363 31.06 1.65 -3.20
CA ALA A 363 29.86 2.47 -3.27
C ALA A 363 28.55 1.66 -3.40
N LYS A 364 28.62 0.51 -4.07
CA LYS A 364 27.48 -0.42 -4.27
C LYS A 364 27.06 -1.19 -3.01
N ASP A 365 27.86 -1.14 -1.95
CA ASP A 365 27.63 -1.87 -0.70
C ASP A 365 27.02 -0.96 0.38
N VAL A 366 26.90 0.34 0.13
CA VAL A 366 26.25 1.30 1.02
C VAL A 366 24.75 1.36 0.74
N TYR A 367 23.94 1.28 1.79
CA TYR A 367 22.49 1.41 1.73
C TYR A 367 22.00 2.44 2.76
N TRP A 368 20.95 3.17 2.39
CA TRP A 368 20.37 4.28 3.15
C TRP A 368 19.02 3.88 3.76
N PRO A 369 18.75 4.16 5.05
CA PRO A 369 17.45 3.91 5.65
C PRO A 369 16.39 4.81 5.03
N VAL A 370 15.27 4.22 4.61
CA VAL A 370 14.12 4.93 4.04
C VAL A 370 12.91 4.69 4.91
N HIS A 371 12.14 5.76 5.16
CA HIS A 371 10.91 5.74 5.94
C HIS A 371 9.80 6.49 5.22
N ASN A 372 8.57 6.37 5.70
CA ASN A 372 7.45 7.22 5.25
C ASN A 372 7.80 8.71 5.40
N LYS A 373 8.51 9.09 6.48
CA LYS A 373 9.00 10.45 6.70
C LYS A 373 9.91 10.94 5.57
N THR A 374 10.77 10.07 5.02
CA THR A 374 11.65 10.42 3.90
C THR A 374 10.84 10.85 2.67
N TYR A 375 9.75 10.15 2.35
CA TYR A 375 8.83 10.54 1.28
C TYR A 375 8.11 11.85 1.59
N ARG A 376 7.64 12.06 2.82
CA ARG A 376 6.99 13.33 3.20
C ARG A 376 7.93 14.53 3.15
N GLU A 377 9.20 14.35 3.57
CA GLU A 377 10.23 15.38 3.45
C GLU A 377 10.53 15.69 1.98
N TRP A 378 10.62 14.67 1.11
CA TRP A 378 10.76 14.87 -0.33
C TRP A 378 9.58 15.62 -0.94
N ARG A 379 8.35 15.27 -0.55
CA ARG A 379 7.12 15.96 -0.97
C ARG A 379 7.14 17.43 -0.57
N ALA A 380 7.58 17.72 0.65
CA ALA A 380 7.69 19.09 1.14
C ALA A 380 8.74 19.90 0.37
N ALA A 381 9.87 19.29 0.02
CA ALA A 381 10.95 19.92 -0.73
C ALA A 381 10.58 20.25 -2.19
N HIS A 382 9.83 19.36 -2.86
CA HIS A 382 9.54 19.48 -4.29
C HIS A 382 8.14 20.04 -4.62
N ASN A 383 7.26 20.14 -3.63
CA ASN A 383 5.83 20.41 -3.86
C ASN A 383 5.19 19.44 -4.87
N ARG A 384 5.66 18.18 -4.88
CA ARG A 384 5.17 17.03 -5.65
C ARG A 384 5.13 15.80 -4.76
N GLY A 385 4.80 14.62 -5.28
CA GLY A 385 4.72 13.41 -4.46
C GLY A 385 3.31 13.23 -3.94
N GLY A 386 2.43 12.72 -4.79
CA GLY A 386 1.00 12.62 -4.50
C GLY A 386 0.60 11.22 -4.08
N ASP A 387 -0.03 11.08 -2.92
CA ASP A 387 -0.72 9.83 -2.57
C ASP A 387 -1.93 9.61 -3.49
N PHE A 388 -2.34 8.36 -3.68
CA PHE A 388 -3.50 8.04 -4.52
C PHE A 388 -4.14 6.72 -4.10
N MET A 389 -5.37 6.49 -4.55
CA MET A 389 -6.09 5.24 -4.37
C MET A 389 -5.85 4.34 -5.59
N VAL A 390 -5.28 3.17 -5.36
CA VAL A 390 -5.13 2.13 -6.36
C VAL A 390 -6.44 1.37 -6.47
N TYR A 391 -6.95 1.24 -7.68
CA TYR A 391 -8.06 0.35 -8.03
C TYR A 391 -7.61 -0.63 -9.10
N SER A 392 -8.02 -1.90 -9.00
CA SER A 392 -8.06 -2.74 -10.19
C SER A 392 -9.42 -2.63 -10.87
N ARG A 393 -9.43 -2.82 -12.19
CA ARG A 393 -10.69 -2.87 -12.94
C ARG A 393 -11.60 -3.98 -12.40
N PRO A 394 -12.86 -3.68 -12.06
CA PRO A 394 -13.81 -4.69 -11.59
C PRO A 394 -14.01 -5.82 -12.58
N LYS A 395 -13.78 -7.05 -12.11
CA LYS A 395 -14.00 -8.27 -12.89
C LYS A 395 -15.33 -8.89 -12.51
N LEU A 396 -16.20 -9.08 -13.50
CA LEU A 396 -17.46 -9.79 -13.31
C LEU A 396 -17.19 -11.29 -13.11
N VAL A 397 -17.72 -11.86 -12.04
CA VAL A 397 -17.61 -13.26 -11.68
C VAL A 397 -19.03 -13.83 -11.57
N LYS A 398 -19.31 -14.88 -12.34
CA LYS A 398 -20.54 -15.67 -12.20
C LYS A 398 -20.41 -16.59 -10.99
N LEU A 399 -21.41 -16.60 -10.13
CA LEU A 399 -21.45 -17.49 -8.98
C LEU A 399 -21.98 -18.86 -9.38
N ASP A 400 -21.33 -19.92 -8.89
CA ASP A 400 -21.83 -21.29 -9.05
C ASP A 400 -23.15 -21.48 -8.28
N ASN A 401 -23.22 -20.88 -7.08
CA ASN A 401 -24.41 -20.84 -6.24
C ASN A 401 -24.87 -19.38 -6.08
N PRO A 402 -26.04 -19.00 -6.60
CA PRO A 402 -26.57 -17.66 -6.38
C PRO A 402 -26.73 -17.34 -4.88
N ILE A 403 -26.44 -16.10 -4.48
CA ILE A 403 -26.73 -15.65 -3.11
C ILE A 403 -28.22 -15.31 -3.06
N VAL A 404 -28.98 -16.09 -2.29
CA VAL A 404 -30.42 -15.91 -2.12
C VAL A 404 -30.71 -15.15 -0.82
N LEU A 405 -31.38 -14.01 -0.94
CA LEU A 405 -31.67 -13.10 0.17
C LEU A 405 -33.17 -12.84 0.22
N LYS A 406 -33.81 -13.19 1.34
CA LYS A 406 -35.13 -12.67 1.67
C LYS A 406 -34.96 -11.25 2.24
N LEU A 407 -35.75 -10.30 1.77
CA LEU A 407 -35.77 -8.93 2.30
C LEU A 407 -37.16 -8.60 2.85
N ASP A 408 -37.25 -7.47 3.55
CA ASP A 408 -38.50 -7.00 4.13
C ASP A 408 -39.53 -6.65 3.05
N THR A 409 -40.81 -6.81 3.41
CA THR A 409 -41.92 -6.52 2.51
C THR A 409 -41.90 -5.06 2.09
N VAL A 410 -42.01 -4.83 0.78
CA VAL A 410 -42.18 -3.48 0.21
C VAL A 410 -43.61 -3.32 -0.29
N CYS A 411 -44.23 -2.18 0.01
CA CYS A 411 -45.61 -1.89 -0.36
C CYS A 411 -45.73 -0.52 -1.02
N ARG A 412 -46.66 -0.37 -1.96
CA ARG A 412 -47.02 0.92 -2.56
C ARG A 412 -48.54 1.05 -2.71
N PRO A 413 -49.10 2.25 -2.48
CA PRO A 413 -50.52 2.48 -2.76
C PRO A 413 -50.77 2.40 -4.27
N ILE A 414 -51.91 1.82 -4.66
CA ILE A 414 -52.39 1.95 -6.03
C ILE A 414 -53.27 3.20 -6.10
N PRO A 415 -53.01 4.14 -7.04
CA PRO A 415 -53.92 5.26 -7.27
C PRO A 415 -55.33 4.72 -7.54
N ALA A 416 -56.34 5.29 -6.89
CA ALA A 416 -57.73 4.98 -7.22
C ALA A 416 -57.93 5.22 -8.73
N GLU A 417 -58.56 4.26 -9.42
CA GLU A 417 -58.97 4.44 -10.81
C GLU A 417 -59.74 5.77 -10.91
N GLN A 418 -59.25 6.70 -11.75
CA GLN A 418 -59.94 7.96 -12.05
C GLN A 418 -61.10 7.71 -12.99
#